data_AF-W5JG80-F1
#
_entry.id   AF-W5JG80-F1
#
_cell.length_a   1.000
_cell.length_b   1.000
_cell.length_c   1.000
_cell.angle_alpha   90.00
_cell.angle_beta   90.00
_cell.angle_gamma   90.00
#
_symmetry.space_group_name_H-M   'P 1'
#
loop_
_entity.id
_entity.type
_entity.pdbx_description
1 polymer ?
#
loop_
_entity_poly.entity_id
_entity_poly.type
_entity_poly.pdbx_seq_one_letter_code
_entity_poly.pdbx_strand_id
1 'polypeptide(L)'
;MEQDYESIEDYLSNEFYDTMCSSAECQDGIAADDGAQIRPMKQIMFLYGYNVLIVGIGIVLNIVLMKGILGAKASGAFLFLVQIAIVDVLTLLISNWELHYLFQHAWTLPPVHCSLYRGFDSFTSVATVYFIVGLNFHAIATYNLAVDIAKSTLATPEQECMEDSVTEENGYEVTTDAISQKRSLTIDYRYRKTRISVLFPILLVWFIAVSESLPVFLFSDVNVDQTKQCAILTNTSINNFAVNLLVIGIRIAIPTVALVITTIQLVIKFHNGKHFPHPDEVDENVAFALKLSIFLSVSYLVFAMQRLYGSLLLELLSVPLIVSKYALINSTIGLILSVFYYSISFIRPLVTIIMCKQKHNHVDINFICRKKVLPAREAKEILL
;
A
#
# COMPACT_ATOMS: atom_id res chain seq x y z
N MET A 1 46.57 -35.38 -29.40
CA MET A 1 46.16 -34.32 -30.34
C MET A 1 45.08 -34.95 -31.18
N GLU A 2 43.80 -34.63 -31.07
CA GLU A 2 43.09 -33.47 -30.49
C GLU A 2 41.81 -33.95 -29.79
N GLN A 3 41.37 -33.17 -28.80
CA GLN A 3 40.10 -33.36 -28.10
C GLN A 3 39.03 -32.58 -28.84
N ASP A 4 37.98 -33.24 -29.34
CA ASP A 4 36.74 -32.57 -29.72
C ASP A 4 35.67 -32.88 -28.67
N TYR A 5 35.37 -31.86 -27.87
CA TYR A 5 34.21 -31.79 -26.99
C TYR A 5 33.00 -31.43 -27.85
N GLU A 6 32.17 -32.39 -28.21
CA GLU A 6 30.82 -32.10 -28.68
C GLU A 6 30.01 -31.56 -27.49
N SER A 7 29.63 -30.28 -27.58
CA SER A 7 28.82 -29.62 -26.57
C SER A 7 27.37 -30.13 -26.65
N ILE A 8 26.77 -30.39 -25.49
CA ILE A 8 25.35 -30.80 -25.33
C ILE A 8 24.37 -29.70 -25.79
N GLU A 9 24.86 -28.50 -26.12
CA GLU A 9 24.03 -27.34 -26.52
C GLU A 9 23.51 -27.43 -27.96
N ASP A 10 24.14 -28.24 -28.84
CA ASP A 10 23.69 -28.40 -30.23
C ASP A 10 22.58 -29.45 -30.43
N TYR A 11 22.28 -30.27 -29.42
CA TYR A 11 21.18 -31.24 -29.47
C TYR A 11 19.83 -30.67 -29.01
N LEU A 12 19.80 -29.47 -28.42
CA LEU A 12 18.56 -28.87 -27.89
C LEU A 12 17.98 -27.76 -28.78
N SER A 13 18.60 -27.46 -29.93
CA SER A 13 18.22 -26.33 -30.79
C SER A 13 17.46 -26.71 -32.06
N ASN A 14 17.25 -28.00 -32.38
CA ASN A 14 16.71 -28.41 -33.69
C ASN A 14 15.53 -29.40 -33.70
N GLU A 15 14.94 -29.78 -32.56
CA GLU A 15 13.75 -30.66 -32.54
C GLU A 15 12.61 -30.06 -31.71
N PHE A 16 11.90 -29.02 -32.21
CA PHE A 16 10.48 -28.81 -31.84
C PHE A 16 9.69 -27.86 -32.76
N TYR A 17 10.07 -27.72 -34.03
CA TYR A 17 9.22 -27.04 -35.02
C TYR A 17 9.29 -27.76 -36.36
N ASP A 18 8.60 -28.90 -36.45
CA ASP A 18 8.09 -29.38 -37.73
C ASP A 18 6.91 -30.33 -37.50
N THR A 19 5.72 -29.76 -37.31
CA THR A 19 4.50 -30.41 -37.76
C THR A 19 3.83 -29.50 -38.78
N MET A 20 4.11 -29.81 -40.05
CA MET A 20 3.34 -29.42 -41.22
C MET A 20 1.83 -29.50 -40.94
N CYS A 21 1.13 -28.37 -40.93
CA CYS A 21 -0.25 -28.32 -41.40
C CYS A 21 -0.23 -27.86 -42.86
N SER A 22 -0.14 -28.85 -43.75
CA SER A 22 -0.42 -28.71 -45.17
C SER A 22 -1.94 -28.83 -45.39
N SER A 23 -2.44 -28.07 -46.37
CA SER A 23 -3.78 -28.10 -46.98
C SER A 23 -4.92 -27.38 -46.24
N ALA A 24 -5.18 -26.15 -46.69
CA ALA A 24 -6.48 -25.62 -47.13
C ALA A 24 -7.74 -25.69 -46.23
N GLU A 25 -7.69 -26.16 -44.98
CA GLU A 25 -8.88 -26.23 -44.10
C GLU A 25 -8.75 -25.50 -42.75
N CYS A 26 -7.67 -24.76 -42.49
CA CYS A 26 -7.52 -23.93 -41.27
C CYS A 26 -7.79 -22.44 -41.49
N GLN A 27 -8.64 -22.09 -42.46
CA GLN A 27 -8.93 -20.70 -42.81
C GLN A 27 -10.41 -20.33 -42.70
N ASP A 28 -11.15 -20.99 -41.81
CA ASP A 28 -12.48 -20.56 -41.36
C ASP A 28 -12.44 -20.31 -39.85
N GLY A 29 -12.35 -19.04 -39.44
CA GLY A 29 -12.44 -18.69 -38.03
C GLY A 29 -12.06 -17.27 -37.62
N ILE A 30 -11.53 -16.44 -38.52
CA ILE A 30 -11.25 -15.02 -38.22
C ILE A 30 -11.70 -14.17 -39.41
N ALA A 31 -13.01 -14.18 -39.66
CA ALA A 31 -13.63 -13.02 -40.29
C ALA A 31 -13.57 -11.89 -39.26
N ALA A 32 -12.80 -10.85 -39.58
CA ALA A 32 -12.95 -9.54 -38.99
C ALA A 32 -14.37 -9.07 -39.28
N ASP A 33 -15.28 -9.26 -38.32
CA ASP A 33 -16.58 -8.62 -38.33
C ASP A 33 -16.37 -7.17 -37.88
N ASP A 34 -16.18 -6.29 -38.87
CA ASP A 34 -16.45 -4.85 -38.75
C ASP A 34 -17.97 -4.68 -38.55
N GLY A 35 -18.43 -5.08 -37.37
CA GLY A 35 -19.80 -4.97 -36.92
C GLY A 35 -19.75 -4.44 -35.50
N ALA A 36 -20.41 -3.32 -35.24
CA ALA A 36 -20.57 -2.75 -33.91
C ALA A 36 -21.10 -3.85 -32.96
N GLN A 37 -20.18 -4.50 -32.25
CA GLN A 37 -20.50 -5.58 -31.33
C GLN A 37 -21.38 -4.95 -30.26
N ILE A 38 -22.68 -5.26 -30.32
CA ILE A 38 -23.66 -4.86 -29.33
C ILE A 38 -23.18 -5.45 -28.00
N ARG A 39 -22.39 -4.69 -27.25
CA ARG A 39 -21.99 -5.08 -25.90
C ARG A 39 -23.28 -5.41 -25.16
N PRO A 40 -23.42 -6.60 -24.57
CA PRO A 40 -24.65 -6.94 -23.88
C PRO A 40 -24.89 -5.86 -22.84
N MET A 41 -26.06 -5.21 -22.91
CA MET A 41 -26.43 -4.04 -22.11
C MET A 41 -26.10 -4.20 -20.61
N LYS A 42 -26.16 -5.45 -20.11
CA LYS A 42 -25.74 -5.88 -18.76
C LYS A 42 -24.29 -5.52 -18.42
N GLN A 43 -23.33 -5.72 -19.33
CA GLN A 43 -21.91 -5.42 -19.09
C GLN A 43 -21.65 -3.91 -19.01
N ILE A 44 -22.30 -3.13 -19.88
CA ILE A 44 -22.22 -1.66 -19.83
C ILE A 44 -22.81 -1.16 -18.50
N MET A 45 -24.01 -1.63 -18.13
CA MET A 45 -24.63 -1.24 -16.86
C MET A 45 -23.75 -1.61 -15.65
N PHE A 46 -23.13 -2.79 -15.67
CA PHE A 46 -22.20 -3.19 -14.62
C PHE A 46 -20.98 -2.26 -14.54
N LEU A 47 -20.33 -1.97 -15.67
CA LEU A 47 -19.14 -1.11 -15.72
C LEU A 47 -19.45 0.31 -15.24
N TYR A 48 -20.60 0.87 -15.65
CA TYR A 48 -21.08 2.17 -15.18
C TYR A 48 -21.40 2.15 -13.68
N GLY A 49 -22.12 1.13 -13.21
CA GLY A 49 -22.44 0.98 -11.79
C GLY A 49 -21.17 0.86 -10.93
N TYR A 50 -20.21 0.04 -11.36
CA TYR A 50 -18.91 -0.09 -10.71
C TYR A 50 -18.14 1.24 -10.69
N ASN A 51 -18.11 1.95 -11.82
CA ASN A 51 -17.42 3.25 -11.91
C ASN A 51 -18.03 4.30 -10.99
N VAL A 52 -19.35 4.42 -10.95
CA VAL A 52 -20.00 5.42 -10.10
C VAL A 52 -19.84 5.04 -8.62
N LEU A 53 -20.16 3.79 -8.26
CA LEU A 53 -20.25 3.36 -6.86
C LEU A 53 -18.88 3.08 -6.23
N ILE A 54 -18.00 2.36 -6.92
CA ILE A 54 -16.71 1.95 -6.35
C ILE A 54 -15.65 2.99 -6.64
N VAL A 55 -15.46 3.36 -7.91
CA VAL A 55 -14.41 4.31 -8.31
C VAL A 55 -14.76 5.72 -7.84
N GLY A 56 -15.93 6.25 -8.22
CA GLY A 56 -16.36 7.60 -7.91
C GLY A 56 -16.46 7.87 -6.41
N ILE A 57 -17.28 7.08 -5.69
CA ILE A 57 -17.42 7.25 -4.24
C ILE A 57 -16.10 6.93 -3.52
N GLY A 58 -15.35 5.92 -3.97
CA GLY A 58 -14.04 5.57 -3.39
C GLY A 58 -13.02 6.69 -3.48
N ILE A 59 -12.93 7.38 -4.62
CA ILE A 59 -12.06 8.55 -4.79
C ILE A 59 -12.51 9.67 -3.84
N VAL A 60 -13.82 9.97 -3.77
CA VAL A 60 -14.35 10.99 -2.87
C VAL A 60 -14.04 10.67 -1.41
N LEU A 61 -14.22 9.41 -0.98
CA LEU A 61 -13.91 8.97 0.39
C LEU A 61 -12.42 9.13 0.73
N ASN A 62 -11.52 8.75 -0.19
CA ASN A 62 -10.08 8.93 0.00
C ASN A 62 -9.70 10.42 0.10
N ILE A 63 -10.30 11.29 -0.73
CA ILE A 63 -10.07 12.75 -0.66
C ILE A 63 -10.59 13.33 0.66
N VAL A 64 -11.78 12.92 1.10
CA VAL A 64 -12.35 13.34 2.39
C VAL A 64 -11.47 12.88 3.55
N LEU A 65 -10.97 11.64 3.50
CA LEU A 65 -10.04 11.10 4.49
C LEU A 65 -8.75 11.94 4.54
N MET A 66 -8.10 12.18 3.40
CA MET A 66 -6.89 13.00 3.32
C MET A 66 -7.12 14.40 3.87
N LYS A 67 -8.21 15.06 3.47
CA LYS A 67 -8.55 16.40 3.95
C LYS A 67 -8.79 16.41 5.47
N GLY A 68 -9.49 15.41 6.00
CA GLY A 68 -9.69 15.28 7.44
C GLY A 68 -8.36 15.16 8.18
N ILE A 69 -7.52 14.23 7.74
CA ILE A 69 -6.21 13.97 8.36
C ILE A 69 -5.30 15.21 8.31
N LEU A 70 -5.23 15.91 7.17
CA LEU A 70 -4.41 17.12 7.03
C LEU A 70 -4.89 18.27 7.92
N GLY A 71 -6.18 18.28 8.30
CA GLY A 71 -6.74 19.23 9.26
C GLY A 71 -6.54 18.85 10.73
N ALA A 72 -6.04 17.64 11.02
CA ALA A 72 -5.81 17.14 12.36
C ALA A 72 -4.35 17.35 12.81
N LYS A 73 -4.08 17.15 14.11
CA LYS A 73 -2.71 17.18 14.65
C LYS A 73 -1.87 16.07 14.00
N ALA A 74 -0.76 16.45 13.36
CA ALA A 74 0.09 15.51 12.63
C ALA A 74 0.64 14.39 13.54
N SER A 75 0.22 13.16 13.26
CA SER A 75 0.78 11.92 13.78
C SER A 75 1.51 11.17 12.66
N GLY A 76 2.54 10.41 12.99
CA GLY A 76 3.26 9.61 11.99
C GLY A 76 2.35 8.59 11.30
N ALA A 77 1.44 7.96 12.05
CA ALA A 77 0.44 7.03 11.52
C ALA A 77 -0.48 7.69 10.48
N PHE A 78 -0.88 8.94 10.74
CA PHE A 78 -1.71 9.72 9.83
C PHE A 78 -1.00 10.04 8.51
N LEU A 79 0.31 10.28 8.54
CA LEU A 79 1.08 10.50 7.31
C LEU A 79 1.11 9.24 6.44
N PHE A 80 1.28 8.05 7.03
CA PHE A 80 1.15 6.79 6.30
C PHE A 80 -0.25 6.60 5.68
N LEU A 81 -1.31 6.94 6.41
CA LEU A 81 -2.67 6.86 5.88
C LEU A 81 -2.90 7.80 4.69
N VAL A 82 -2.31 9.00 4.70
CA VAL A 82 -2.37 9.89 3.54
C VAL A 82 -1.68 9.26 2.33
N GLN A 83 -0.52 8.63 2.52
CA GLN A 83 0.14 7.92 1.41
C GLN A 83 -0.70 6.77 0.88
N ILE A 84 -1.29 5.95 1.77
CA ILE A 84 -2.20 4.86 1.39
C ILE A 84 -3.41 5.41 0.63
N ALA A 85 -4.01 6.51 1.07
CA ALA A 85 -5.15 7.12 0.38
C ALA A 85 -4.80 7.63 -1.03
N ILE A 86 -3.59 8.17 -1.24
CA ILE A 86 -3.09 8.55 -2.57
C ILE A 86 -2.98 7.30 -3.46
N VAL A 87 -2.37 6.23 -2.93
CA VAL A 87 -2.23 4.97 -3.67
C VAL A 87 -3.59 4.34 -3.97
N ASP A 88 -4.58 4.48 -3.08
CA ASP A 88 -5.93 3.97 -3.26
C ASP A 88 -6.68 4.71 -4.37
N VAL A 89 -6.52 6.03 -4.48
CA VAL A 89 -7.05 6.81 -5.61
C VAL A 89 -6.43 6.32 -6.91
N LEU A 90 -5.11 6.15 -6.98
CA LEU A 90 -4.44 5.62 -8.17
C LEU A 90 -4.95 4.21 -8.51
N THR A 91 -5.09 3.34 -7.51
CA THR A 91 -5.59 1.97 -7.66
C THR A 91 -7.02 1.94 -8.23
N LEU A 92 -7.89 2.83 -7.78
CA LEU A 92 -9.26 2.97 -8.30
C LEU A 92 -9.29 3.51 -9.74
N LEU A 93 -8.33 4.34 -10.14
CA LEU A 93 -8.22 4.80 -11.54
C LEU A 93 -7.74 3.68 -12.46
N ILE A 94 -6.76 2.90 -12.02
CA ILE A 94 -6.18 1.76 -12.77
C ILE A 94 -7.21 0.66 -12.99
N SER A 95 -8.15 0.46 -12.05
CA SER A 95 -9.16 -0.61 -12.16
C SER A 95 -10.02 -0.51 -13.42
N ASN A 96 -10.17 0.68 -13.98
CA ASN A 96 -10.89 0.88 -15.24
C ASN A 96 -10.21 0.21 -16.43
N TRP A 97 -8.88 0.27 -16.50
CA TRP A 97 -8.14 -0.43 -17.56
C TRP A 97 -8.28 -1.94 -17.42
N GLU A 98 -8.19 -2.47 -16.21
CA GLU A 98 -8.32 -3.91 -16.00
C GLU A 98 -9.74 -4.41 -16.25
N LEU A 99 -10.78 -3.71 -15.76
CA LEU A 99 -12.16 -4.11 -16.04
C LEU A 99 -12.47 -4.06 -17.53
N HIS A 100 -11.99 -3.02 -18.23
CA HIS A 100 -12.14 -2.93 -19.68
C HIS A 100 -11.45 -4.11 -20.39
N TYR A 101 -10.23 -4.45 -19.97
CA TYR A 101 -9.49 -5.61 -20.49
C TYR A 101 -10.24 -6.94 -20.23
N LEU A 102 -10.75 -7.15 -19.02
CA LEU A 102 -11.50 -8.36 -18.65
C LEU A 102 -12.82 -8.50 -19.41
N PHE A 103 -13.51 -7.38 -19.71
CA PHE A 103 -14.74 -7.43 -20.51
C PHE A 103 -14.45 -7.69 -21.99
N GLN A 104 -13.42 -7.05 -22.56
CA GLN A 104 -13.08 -7.19 -23.97
C GLN A 104 -12.34 -8.50 -24.28
N HIS A 105 -11.80 -9.18 -23.26
CA HIS A 105 -10.95 -10.37 -23.40
C HIS A 105 -9.71 -10.16 -24.29
N ALA A 106 -9.42 -8.90 -24.63
CA ALA A 106 -8.34 -8.45 -25.49
C ALA A 106 -8.01 -7.00 -25.16
N TRP A 107 -6.76 -6.60 -25.37
CA TRP A 107 -6.33 -5.22 -25.20
C TRP A 107 -6.69 -4.41 -26.46
N THR A 108 -7.72 -3.58 -26.34
CA THR A 108 -8.23 -2.74 -27.45
C THR A 108 -7.76 -1.29 -27.37
N LEU A 109 -7.05 -0.91 -26.29
CA LEU A 109 -6.51 0.42 -26.10
C LEU A 109 -5.13 0.56 -26.77
N PRO A 110 -4.67 1.79 -27.05
CA PRO A 110 -3.32 2.02 -27.54
C PRO A 110 -2.24 1.33 -26.67
N PRO A 111 -1.12 0.87 -27.25
CA PRO A 111 -0.06 0.17 -26.52
C PRO A 111 0.50 0.95 -25.33
N VAL A 112 0.56 2.28 -25.44
CA VAL A 112 0.97 3.17 -24.34
C VAL A 112 0.14 2.94 -23.08
N HIS A 113 -1.17 2.70 -23.21
CA HIS A 113 -2.03 2.40 -22.05
C HIS A 113 -1.72 1.04 -21.43
N CYS A 114 -1.20 0.07 -22.19
CA CYS A 114 -0.79 -1.22 -21.65
C CYS A 114 0.40 -1.05 -20.70
N SER A 115 1.43 -0.32 -21.15
CA SER A 115 2.58 0.03 -20.33
C SER A 115 2.18 0.80 -19.07
N LEU A 116 1.31 1.82 -19.21
CA LEU A 116 0.80 2.57 -18.07
C LEU A 116 0.02 1.68 -17.10
N TYR A 117 -0.90 0.85 -17.59
CA TYR A 117 -1.68 -0.06 -16.76
C TYR A 117 -0.79 -1.01 -15.96
N ARG A 118 0.14 -1.72 -16.63
CA ARG A 118 1.01 -2.71 -16.00
C ARG A 118 1.97 -2.06 -15.01
N GLY A 119 2.61 -0.95 -15.39
CA GLY A 119 3.53 -0.24 -14.52
C GLY A 119 2.85 0.34 -13.29
N PHE A 120 1.69 1.00 -13.47
CA PHE A 120 0.93 1.53 -12.33
C PHE A 120 0.33 0.44 -11.45
N ASP A 121 -0.13 -0.69 -12.01
CA ASP A 121 -0.61 -1.83 -11.21
C ASP A 121 0.52 -2.43 -10.35
N SER A 122 1.74 -2.55 -10.89
CA SER A 122 2.90 -2.97 -10.10
C SER A 122 3.21 -1.97 -8.99
N PHE A 123 3.30 -0.69 -9.38
CA PHE A 123 3.60 0.42 -8.48
C PHE A 123 2.63 0.52 -7.31
N THR A 124 1.31 0.53 -7.55
CA THR A 124 0.32 0.66 -6.48
C THR A 124 0.25 -0.59 -5.61
N SER A 125 0.43 -1.79 -6.19
CA SER A 125 0.49 -3.05 -5.45
C SER A 125 1.65 -3.05 -4.45
N VAL A 126 2.85 -2.64 -4.89
CA VAL A 126 4.04 -2.57 -4.03
C VAL A 126 3.88 -1.44 -3.00
N ALA A 127 3.53 -0.23 -3.43
CA ALA A 127 3.38 0.90 -2.54
C ALA A 127 2.38 0.61 -1.40
N THR A 128 1.22 0.02 -1.72
CA THR A 128 0.19 -0.31 -0.72
C THR A 128 0.74 -1.21 0.38
N VAL A 129 1.35 -2.34 0.03
CA VAL A 129 1.81 -3.32 1.04
C VAL A 129 2.95 -2.76 1.88
N TYR A 130 3.91 -2.08 1.26
CA TYR A 130 5.04 -1.49 1.99
C TYR A 130 4.61 -0.31 2.88
N PHE A 131 3.60 0.48 2.50
CA PHE A 131 3.03 1.49 3.39
C PHE A 131 2.29 0.88 4.57
N ILE A 132 1.57 -0.23 4.38
CA ILE A 132 0.94 -0.97 5.49
C ILE A 132 2.01 -1.52 6.44
N VAL A 133 3.07 -2.15 5.91
CA VAL A 133 4.20 -2.64 6.71
C VAL A 133 4.89 -1.49 7.45
N GLY A 134 5.12 -0.36 6.79
CA GLY A 134 5.69 0.84 7.40
C GLY A 134 4.83 1.40 8.53
N LEU A 135 3.50 1.44 8.34
CA LEU A 135 2.55 1.80 9.38
C LEU A 135 2.59 0.81 10.55
N ASN A 136 2.70 -0.50 10.29
CA ASN A 136 2.80 -1.51 11.33
C ASN A 136 4.06 -1.31 12.18
N PHE A 137 5.22 -1.09 11.56
CA PHE A 137 6.46 -0.76 12.27
C PHE A 137 6.33 0.52 13.08
N HIS A 138 5.69 1.55 12.52
CA HIS A 138 5.45 2.80 13.25
C HIS A 138 4.55 2.59 14.46
N ALA A 139 3.45 1.83 14.33
CA ALA A 139 2.54 1.52 15.43
C ALA A 139 3.23 0.70 16.52
N ILE A 140 4.03 -0.31 16.13
CA ILE A 140 4.84 -1.11 17.06
C ILE A 140 5.85 -0.25 17.81
N ALA A 141 6.58 0.61 17.10
CA ALA A 141 7.59 1.47 17.70
C ALA A 141 6.96 2.52 18.62
N THR A 142 5.80 3.06 18.25
CA THR A 142 5.03 3.99 19.09
C THR A 142 4.53 3.31 20.36
N TYR A 143 4.04 2.07 20.25
CA TYR A 143 3.66 1.27 21.42
C TYR A 143 4.85 1.00 22.35
N ASN A 144 6.00 0.61 21.80
CA ASN A 144 7.21 0.35 22.60
C ASN A 144 7.68 1.60 23.33
N LEU A 145 7.64 2.76 22.66
CA LEU A 145 7.98 4.04 23.28
C LEU A 145 7.00 4.38 24.41
N ALA A 146 5.70 4.19 24.21
CA ALA A 146 4.69 4.42 25.25
C ALA A 146 4.92 3.52 26.47
N VAL A 147 5.23 2.24 26.26
CA VAL A 147 5.55 1.29 27.33
C VAL A 147 6.85 1.67 28.06
N ASP A 148 7.88 2.10 27.34
CA ASP A 148 9.16 2.52 27.94
C ASP A 148 8.98 3.78 28.82
N ILE A 149 8.17 4.74 28.34
CA ILE A 149 7.82 5.93 29.11
C ILE A 149 7.06 5.53 30.39
N ALA A 150 6.00 4.73 30.28
CA ALA A 150 5.21 4.28 31.42
C ALA A 150 6.07 3.52 32.45
N LYS A 151 6.95 2.63 32.00
CA LYS A 151 7.89 1.92 32.88
C LYS A 151 8.85 2.87 33.59
N SER A 152 9.40 3.85 32.88
CA SER A 152 10.29 4.83 33.52
C SER A 152 9.56 5.69 34.55
N THR A 153 8.31 6.09 34.30
CA THR A 153 7.50 6.82 35.28
C THR A 153 7.21 5.96 36.52
N LEU A 154 6.89 4.68 36.32
CA LEU A 154 6.63 3.70 37.40
C LEU A 154 7.90 3.22 38.13
N ALA A 155 9.08 3.40 37.56
CA ALA A 155 10.36 3.18 38.24
C ALA A 155 10.85 4.43 39.00
N THR A 156 10.16 5.57 38.83
CA THR A 156 10.41 6.83 39.56
C THR A 156 9.38 7.16 40.67
N PRO A 157 8.77 6.20 41.39
CA PRO A 157 8.21 6.45 42.71
C PRO A 157 9.13 5.77 43.74
N GLU A 158 9.59 6.53 44.75
CA GLU A 158 10.31 6.04 45.94
C GLU A 158 11.86 6.08 45.96
N GLN A 159 12.53 6.95 45.18
CA GLN A 159 13.94 7.32 45.48
C GLN A 159 14.13 8.79 45.89
N GLU A 160 13.06 9.44 46.35
CA GLU A 160 13.12 10.75 47.04
C GLU A 160 12.51 10.70 48.46
N CYS A 161 11.98 9.56 48.93
CA CYS A 161 11.33 9.47 50.24
C CYS A 161 11.99 8.53 51.26
N MET A 162 13.00 7.75 50.87
CA MET A 162 13.76 6.90 51.81
C MET A 162 15.19 6.71 51.32
N GLU A 163 16.06 7.67 51.66
CA GLU A 163 17.43 7.44 52.15
C GLU A 163 18.14 8.81 52.19
N ASP A 164 18.39 9.27 53.42
CA ASP A 164 19.49 10.12 53.87
C ASP A 164 19.73 11.45 53.13
N SER A 165 19.38 12.58 53.74
CA SER A 165 20.34 13.36 54.55
C SER A 165 21.78 13.29 54.03
N VAL A 166 22.32 14.47 53.68
CA VAL A 166 23.71 14.76 53.29
C VAL A 166 23.92 14.83 51.76
N THR A 167 23.60 16.02 51.24
CA THR A 167 24.38 16.78 50.25
C THR A 167 25.02 15.99 49.09
N GLU A 168 24.36 16.01 47.92
CA GLU A 168 25.06 16.20 46.64
C GLU A 168 24.04 16.59 45.56
N GLU A 169 23.63 17.86 45.59
CA GLU A 169 22.99 18.52 44.45
C GLU A 169 24.00 18.55 43.29
N ASN A 170 23.84 17.66 42.32
CA ASN A 170 24.40 17.87 40.98
C ASN A 170 23.60 18.95 40.23
N GLY A 171 23.57 20.15 40.83
CA GLY A 171 23.16 21.39 40.19
C GLY A 171 24.39 22.01 39.56
N TYR A 172 24.43 22.10 38.23
CA TYR A 172 25.42 22.94 37.56
C TYR A 172 25.10 24.41 37.89
N GLU A 173 25.68 24.93 38.97
CA GLU A 173 25.66 26.36 39.30
C GLU A 173 26.57 27.12 38.34
N VAL A 174 25.96 27.77 37.34
CA VAL A 174 26.64 28.81 36.56
C VAL A 174 26.57 30.11 37.37
N THR A 175 27.62 30.42 38.10
CA THR A 175 27.80 31.72 38.75
C THR A 175 28.12 32.76 37.68
N THR A 176 27.16 33.65 37.40
CA THR A 176 27.45 34.92 36.75
C THR A 176 27.35 36.01 37.81
N ASP A 177 28.50 36.59 38.15
CA ASP A 177 28.62 37.71 39.08
C ASP A 177 28.00 38.98 38.49
N ALA A 178 26.67 39.07 38.56
CA ALA A 178 25.91 40.31 38.64
C ALA A 178 24.42 39.95 38.56
N ILE A 179 23.65 40.38 39.56
CA ILE A 179 22.18 40.30 39.66
C ILE A 179 21.70 38.98 40.27
N SER A 180 21.20 39.09 41.50
CA SER A 180 20.60 38.04 42.31
C SER A 180 19.29 37.52 41.71
N GLN A 181 19.37 36.79 40.62
CA GLN A 181 18.26 36.02 40.10
C GLN A 181 18.73 34.57 39.94
N LYS A 182 18.62 33.82 41.06
CA LYS A 182 18.76 32.37 41.07
C LYS A 182 17.68 31.78 40.16
N ARG A 183 18.01 31.62 38.88
CA ARG A 183 17.18 30.90 37.93
C ARG A 183 17.69 29.46 37.94
N SER A 184 17.07 28.61 38.76
CA SER A 184 17.28 27.18 38.66
C SER A 184 16.91 26.75 37.24
N LEU A 185 17.89 26.34 36.47
CA LEU A 185 17.69 25.79 35.15
C LEU A 185 17.39 24.31 35.35
N THR A 186 16.15 23.99 35.70
CA THR A 186 15.65 22.62 35.65
C THR A 186 15.66 22.20 34.19
N ILE A 187 16.70 21.48 33.80
CA ILE A 187 16.73 20.74 32.53
C ILE A 187 15.64 19.68 32.68
N ASP A 188 14.44 20.00 32.20
CA ASP A 188 13.32 19.06 32.18
C ASP A 188 13.63 17.99 31.12
N TYR A 189 14.20 16.87 31.58
CA TYR A 189 14.45 15.69 30.76
C TYR A 189 13.15 15.05 30.20
N ARG A 190 11.95 15.60 30.49
CA ARG A 190 10.69 15.25 29.82
C ARG A 190 10.69 15.51 28.31
N TYR A 191 11.68 16.22 27.75
CA TYR A 191 11.88 16.26 26.30
C TYR A 191 12.50 14.97 25.71
N ARG A 192 12.25 13.81 26.35
CA ARG A 192 12.48 12.48 25.77
C ARG A 192 11.67 12.37 24.47
N LYS A 193 12.36 12.07 23.37
CA LYS A 193 11.86 11.99 21.98
C LYS A 193 10.41 11.49 21.86
N THR A 194 9.44 12.41 21.88
CA THR A 194 7.99 12.07 21.91
C THR A 194 7.43 11.65 20.55
N ARG A 195 8.22 11.77 19.47
CA ARG A 195 7.77 11.47 18.11
C ARG A 195 8.80 10.66 17.34
N ILE A 196 8.30 9.64 16.65
CA ILE A 196 9.06 8.82 15.72
C ILE A 196 8.95 9.46 14.34
N SER A 197 10.10 9.81 13.74
CA SER A 197 10.12 10.37 12.39
C SER A 197 9.68 9.31 11.37
N VAL A 198 8.77 9.70 10.47
CA VAL A 198 8.22 8.81 9.44
C VAL A 198 8.57 9.24 8.01
N LEU A 199 9.22 10.41 7.85
CA LEU A 199 9.54 10.95 6.53
C LEU A 199 10.47 10.02 5.73
N PHE A 200 11.56 9.57 6.36
CA PHE A 200 12.53 8.69 5.70
C PHE A 200 11.90 7.34 5.32
N PRO A 201 11.18 6.63 6.20
CA PRO A 201 10.43 5.42 5.82
C PRO A 201 9.47 5.64 4.65
N ILE A 202 8.73 6.76 4.63
CA ILE A 202 7.80 7.07 3.54
C ILE A 202 8.54 7.25 2.21
N LEU A 203 9.64 8.01 2.20
CA LEU A 203 10.45 8.21 1.00
C LEU A 203 11.07 6.90 0.50
N LEU A 204 11.51 6.04 1.42
CA LEU A 204 12.05 4.72 1.10
C LEU A 204 11.00 3.84 0.41
N VAL A 205 9.76 3.82 0.91
CA VAL A 205 8.67 3.06 0.30
C VAL A 205 8.38 3.55 -1.11
N TRP A 206 8.31 4.87 -1.32
CA TRP A 206 8.15 5.43 -2.67
C TRP A 206 9.31 5.03 -3.59
N PHE A 207 10.54 5.12 -3.11
CA PHE A 207 11.73 4.75 -3.88
C PHE A 207 11.68 3.28 -4.32
N ILE A 208 11.33 2.36 -3.40
CA ILE A 208 11.20 0.93 -3.72
C ILE A 208 10.09 0.71 -4.75
N ALA A 209 8.93 1.34 -4.58
CA ALA A 209 7.80 1.18 -5.50
C ALA A 209 8.11 1.71 -6.92
N VAL A 210 8.76 2.87 -7.03
CA VAL A 210 9.19 3.42 -8.33
C VAL A 210 10.25 2.51 -8.97
N SER A 211 11.23 2.05 -8.19
CA SER A 211 12.33 1.24 -8.70
C SER A 211 11.87 -0.11 -9.23
N GLU A 212 10.95 -0.78 -8.52
CA GLU A 212 10.40 -2.07 -8.93
C GLU A 212 9.48 -1.97 -10.16
N SER A 213 8.70 -0.89 -10.25
CA SER A 213 7.76 -0.70 -11.36
C SER A 213 8.43 -0.24 -12.66
N LEU A 214 9.62 0.36 -12.59
CA LEU A 214 10.35 0.85 -13.77
C LEU A 214 10.58 -0.20 -14.87
N PRO A 215 11.13 -1.41 -14.58
CA PRO A 215 11.26 -2.45 -15.61
C PRO A 215 9.90 -2.85 -16.18
N VAL A 216 8.84 -2.86 -15.39
CA VAL A 216 7.48 -3.15 -15.87
C VAL A 216 7.01 -2.07 -16.84
N PHE A 217 7.22 -0.78 -16.56
CA PHE A 217 6.90 0.29 -17.53
C PHE A 217 7.65 0.13 -18.85
N LEU A 218 8.93 -0.25 -18.80
CA LEU A 218 9.79 -0.31 -19.99
C LEU A 218 9.54 -1.53 -20.87
N PHE A 219 9.23 -2.68 -20.27
CA PHE A 219 9.10 -3.95 -21.01
C PHE A 219 7.65 -4.37 -21.27
N SER A 220 6.66 -3.59 -20.83
CA SER A 220 5.24 -3.90 -21.09
C SER A 220 4.82 -3.42 -22.47
N ASP A 221 4.31 -4.33 -23.30
CA ASP A 221 3.73 -4.00 -24.60
C ASP A 221 2.59 -4.97 -24.97
N VAL A 222 1.87 -4.68 -26.05
CA VAL A 222 0.78 -5.50 -26.57
C VAL A 222 1.35 -6.54 -27.52
N ASN A 223 1.08 -7.82 -27.26
CA ASN A 223 1.42 -8.87 -28.21
C ASN A 223 0.45 -8.84 -29.39
N VAL A 224 0.87 -8.24 -30.50
CA VAL A 224 0.04 -8.05 -31.70
C VAL A 224 -0.15 -9.35 -32.48
N ASP A 225 0.79 -10.29 -32.39
CA ASP A 225 0.89 -11.41 -33.33
C ASP A 225 0.11 -12.67 -32.93
N GLN A 226 -0.26 -12.82 -31.66
CA GLN A 226 -0.92 -14.06 -31.18
C GLN A 226 -2.24 -13.85 -30.44
N THR A 227 -2.33 -12.85 -29.54
CA THR A 227 -3.47 -12.79 -28.61
C THR A 227 -4.01 -11.39 -28.31
N LYS A 228 -3.41 -10.32 -28.85
CA LYS A 228 -3.71 -8.91 -28.47
C LYS A 228 -3.73 -8.72 -26.96
N GLN A 229 -2.85 -9.42 -26.24
CA GLN A 229 -2.76 -9.34 -24.77
C GLN A 229 -1.69 -8.36 -24.35
N CYS A 230 -1.96 -7.65 -23.25
CA CYS A 230 -1.00 -6.74 -22.63
C CYS A 230 -0.06 -7.54 -21.70
N ALA A 231 1.22 -7.66 -22.06
CA ALA A 231 2.19 -8.50 -21.37
C ALA A 231 3.58 -7.88 -21.29
N ILE A 232 4.45 -8.47 -20.48
CA ILE A 232 5.86 -8.09 -20.37
C ILE A 232 6.63 -8.88 -21.43
N LEU A 233 7.24 -8.18 -22.38
CA LEU A 233 7.98 -8.72 -23.50
C LEU A 233 9.48 -8.51 -23.25
N THR A 234 10.14 -9.56 -22.76
CA THR A 234 11.60 -9.55 -22.53
C THR A 234 12.34 -10.23 -23.69
N ASN A 235 13.40 -9.60 -24.19
CA ASN A 235 14.14 -10.08 -25.37
C ASN A 235 14.92 -11.40 -25.17
N THR A 236 15.23 -11.82 -23.94
CA THR A 236 16.01 -13.05 -23.66
C THR A 236 15.47 -13.81 -22.45
N SER A 237 15.57 -15.13 -22.46
CA SER A 237 15.10 -16.03 -21.39
C SER A 237 15.82 -15.80 -20.05
N ILE A 238 17.13 -15.50 -20.09
CA ILE A 238 17.94 -15.22 -18.90
C ILE A 238 17.53 -13.90 -18.24
N ASN A 239 17.30 -12.84 -19.04
CA ASN A 239 16.82 -11.56 -18.52
C ASN A 239 15.40 -11.70 -17.97
N ASN A 240 14.55 -12.50 -18.63
CA ASN A 240 13.20 -12.81 -18.13
C ASN A 240 13.26 -13.48 -16.76
N PHE A 241 14.11 -14.49 -16.59
CA PHE A 241 14.26 -15.19 -15.32
C PHE A 241 14.75 -14.27 -14.19
N ALA A 242 15.78 -13.45 -14.45
CA ALA A 242 16.32 -12.53 -13.46
C ALA A 242 15.30 -11.44 -13.05
N VAL A 243 14.58 -10.87 -14.02
CA VAL A 243 13.53 -9.87 -13.78
C VAL A 243 12.37 -10.49 -13.00
N ASN A 244 11.89 -11.67 -13.39
CA ASN A 244 10.80 -12.34 -12.69
C ASN A 244 11.17 -12.71 -11.25
N LEU A 245 12.40 -13.20 -11.01
CA LEU A 245 12.86 -13.52 -9.66
C LEU A 245 12.90 -12.28 -8.77
N LEU A 246 13.42 -11.15 -9.29
CA LEU A 246 13.48 -9.89 -8.56
C LEU A 246 12.08 -9.34 -8.27
N VAL A 247 11.19 -9.35 -9.27
CA VAL A 247 9.79 -8.93 -9.13
C VAL A 247 9.08 -9.79 -8.08
N ILE A 248 9.17 -11.12 -8.18
CA ILE A 248 8.55 -12.04 -7.20
C ILE A 248 9.09 -11.81 -5.79
N GLY A 249 10.42 -11.65 -5.64
CA GLY A 249 11.05 -11.43 -4.36
C GLY A 249 10.58 -10.14 -3.67
N ILE A 250 10.65 -9.02 -4.39
CA ILE A 250 10.35 -7.68 -3.85
C ILE A 250 8.84 -7.44 -3.72
N ARG A 251 8.03 -7.94 -4.66
CA ARG A 251 6.58 -7.71 -4.70
C ARG A 251 5.80 -8.67 -3.82
N ILE A 252 6.29 -9.90 -3.64
CA ILE A 252 5.53 -10.97 -2.98
C ILE A 252 6.26 -11.48 -1.75
N ALA A 253 7.44 -12.09 -1.89
CA ALA A 253 8.06 -12.83 -0.78
C ALA A 253 8.39 -11.93 0.43
N ILE A 254 9.17 -10.87 0.21
CA ILE A 254 9.59 -9.93 1.26
C ILE A 254 8.39 -9.25 1.95
N PRO A 255 7.47 -8.58 1.23
CA PRO A 255 6.37 -7.86 1.86
C PRO A 255 5.40 -8.81 2.54
N THR A 256 5.18 -10.02 2.03
CA THR A 256 4.31 -11.01 2.69
C THR A 256 4.87 -11.45 4.02
N VAL A 257 6.15 -11.83 4.06
CA VAL A 257 6.82 -12.24 5.31
C VAL A 257 6.83 -11.09 6.31
N ALA A 258 7.18 -9.89 5.87
CA ALA A 258 7.16 -8.70 6.72
C ALA A 258 5.75 -8.38 7.25
N LEU A 259 4.73 -8.47 6.40
CA LEU A 259 3.33 -8.22 6.79
C LEU A 259 2.86 -9.25 7.81
N VAL A 260 3.12 -10.54 7.62
CA VAL A 260 2.72 -11.59 8.57
C VAL A 260 3.40 -11.40 9.92
N ILE A 261 4.73 -11.23 9.94
CA ILE A 261 5.49 -11.04 11.19
C ILE A 261 4.99 -9.79 11.93
N THR A 262 4.84 -8.67 11.23
CA THR A 262 4.38 -7.43 11.87
C THR A 262 2.94 -7.53 12.34
N THR A 263 2.06 -8.21 11.61
CA THR A 263 0.66 -8.45 12.04
C THR A 263 0.61 -9.28 13.32
N ILE A 264 1.39 -10.36 13.41
CA ILE A 264 1.48 -11.18 14.62
C ILE A 264 1.95 -10.32 15.81
N GLN A 265 2.99 -9.49 15.62
CA GLN A 265 3.47 -8.59 16.67
C GLN A 265 2.42 -7.55 17.10
N LEU A 266 1.66 -7.01 16.15
CA LEU A 266 0.57 -6.07 16.45
C LEU A 266 -0.52 -6.72 17.29
N VAL A 267 -0.93 -7.94 16.96
CA VAL A 267 -1.96 -8.69 17.71
C VAL A 267 -1.48 -8.99 19.13
N ILE A 268 -0.24 -9.48 19.28
CA ILE A 268 0.35 -9.74 20.60
C ILE A 268 0.41 -8.46 21.44
N LYS A 269 0.89 -7.35 20.87
CA LYS A 269 0.97 -6.06 21.57
C LYS A 269 -0.40 -5.49 21.90
N PHE A 270 -1.37 -5.63 21.02
CA PHE A 270 -2.75 -5.22 21.28
C PHE A 270 -3.37 -6.04 22.43
N HIS A 271 -3.10 -7.34 22.49
CA HIS A 271 -3.55 -8.19 23.60
C HIS A 271 -2.87 -7.82 24.92
N ASN A 272 -1.57 -7.60 24.90
CA ASN A 272 -0.79 -7.23 26.09
C ASN A 272 -1.16 -5.83 26.59
N GLY A 273 -1.49 -4.90 25.69
CA GLY A 273 -1.96 -3.55 26.03
C GLY A 273 -3.23 -3.54 26.87
N LYS A 274 -4.10 -4.55 26.74
CA LYS A 274 -5.31 -4.69 27.56
C LYS A 274 -5.04 -5.13 29.00
N HIS A 275 -3.87 -5.68 29.28
CA HIS A 275 -3.50 -6.24 30.59
C HIS A 275 -2.56 -5.31 31.37
N PHE A 276 -2.33 -4.08 30.90
CA PHE A 276 -1.54 -3.11 31.65
C PHE A 276 -2.32 -2.59 32.87
N PRO A 277 -1.69 -2.53 34.06
CA PRO A 277 -2.36 -2.16 35.31
C PRO A 277 -2.85 -0.70 35.35
N HIS A 278 -2.38 0.15 34.43
CA HIS A 278 -2.83 1.54 34.25
C HIS A 278 -3.27 1.75 32.79
N PRO A 279 -4.50 1.33 32.41
CA PRO A 279 -5.00 1.46 31.04
C PRO A 279 -5.15 2.92 30.59
N ASP A 280 -5.20 3.86 31.52
CA ASP A 280 -5.38 5.29 31.26
C ASP A 280 -4.08 6.01 30.81
N GLU A 281 -2.90 5.36 30.93
CA GLU A 281 -1.62 5.95 30.52
C GLU A 281 -1.17 5.56 29.10
N VAL A 282 -1.69 4.46 28.54
CA VAL A 282 -1.46 4.14 27.13
C VAL A 282 -2.36 5.06 26.31
N ASP A 283 -1.81 6.21 25.94
CA ASP A 283 -2.45 7.24 25.12
C ASP A 283 -3.36 6.60 24.06
N GLU A 284 -4.65 6.96 24.07
CA GLU A 284 -5.71 6.37 23.24
C GLU A 284 -5.36 6.42 21.74
N ASN A 285 -4.48 7.37 21.37
CA ASN A 285 -3.86 7.48 20.06
C ASN A 285 -3.05 6.24 19.63
N VAL A 286 -2.36 5.58 20.58
CA VAL A 286 -1.57 4.35 20.35
C VAL A 286 -2.50 3.16 20.12
N ALA A 287 -3.56 3.04 20.92
CA ALA A 287 -4.55 1.98 20.75
C ALA A 287 -5.29 2.12 19.41
N PHE A 288 -5.62 3.36 19.01
CA PHE A 288 -6.18 3.64 17.69
C PHE A 288 -5.24 3.21 16.56
N ALA A 289 -3.96 3.60 16.61
CA ALA A 289 -2.96 3.25 15.60
C ALA A 289 -2.80 1.72 15.47
N LEU A 290 -2.80 0.98 16.59
CA LEU A 290 -2.74 -0.49 16.59
C LEU A 290 -3.98 -1.12 15.94
N LYS A 291 -5.20 -0.72 16.34
CA LYS A 291 -6.46 -1.24 15.77
C LYS A 291 -6.51 -1.02 14.26
N LEU A 292 -6.13 0.18 13.81
CA LEU A 292 -6.12 0.54 12.41
C LEU A 292 -5.09 -0.28 11.62
N SER A 293 -3.88 -0.44 12.16
CA SER A 293 -2.82 -1.24 11.54
C SER A 293 -3.21 -2.72 11.39
N ILE A 294 -3.86 -3.29 12.41
CA ILE A 294 -4.41 -4.66 12.36
C ILE A 294 -5.48 -4.77 11.27
N PHE A 295 -6.43 -3.83 11.23
CA PHE A 295 -7.48 -3.83 10.20
C PHE A 295 -6.88 -3.75 8.79
N LEU A 296 -5.96 -2.84 8.54
CA LEU A 296 -5.32 -2.68 7.23
C LEU A 296 -4.53 -3.92 6.83
N SER A 297 -3.82 -4.55 7.78
CA SER A 297 -3.04 -5.76 7.49
C SER A 297 -3.93 -6.97 7.19
N VAL A 298 -4.94 -7.24 8.02
CA VAL A 298 -5.86 -8.35 7.82
C VAL A 298 -6.67 -8.18 6.54
N SER A 299 -7.16 -6.97 6.29
CA SER A 299 -7.91 -6.69 5.06
C SER A 299 -7.03 -6.79 3.81
N TYR A 300 -5.75 -6.40 3.86
CA TYR A 300 -4.83 -6.68 2.76
C TYR A 300 -4.64 -8.19 2.54
N LEU A 301 -4.45 -8.97 3.60
CA LEU A 301 -4.31 -10.43 3.49
C LEU A 301 -5.54 -11.08 2.84
N VAL A 302 -6.75 -10.64 3.19
CA VAL A 302 -8.00 -11.23 2.66
C VAL A 302 -8.26 -10.79 1.22
N PHE A 303 -8.10 -9.51 0.90
CA PHE A 303 -8.54 -8.94 -0.37
C PHE A 303 -7.45 -8.95 -1.46
N ALA A 304 -6.17 -8.85 -1.08
CA ALA A 304 -5.07 -8.73 -2.04
C ALA A 304 -4.31 -10.04 -2.29
N MET A 305 -4.17 -10.92 -1.28
CA MET A 305 -3.35 -12.12 -1.46
C MET A 305 -3.86 -13.07 -2.54
N GLN A 306 -5.18 -13.19 -2.69
CA GLN A 306 -5.79 -14.00 -3.76
C GLN A 306 -5.27 -13.61 -5.16
N ARG A 307 -5.00 -12.32 -5.37
CA ARG A 307 -4.52 -11.78 -6.65
C ARG A 307 -3.01 -11.97 -6.80
N LEU A 308 -2.23 -11.74 -5.74
CA LEU A 308 -0.77 -11.92 -5.78
C LEU A 308 -0.39 -13.39 -6.02
N TYR A 309 -1.02 -14.34 -5.31
CA TYR A 309 -0.75 -15.76 -5.50
C TYR A 309 -1.36 -16.33 -6.78
N GLY A 310 -2.51 -15.79 -7.22
CA GLY A 310 -3.09 -16.13 -8.53
C GLY A 310 -2.18 -15.74 -9.70
N SER A 311 -1.52 -14.58 -9.63
CA SER A 311 -0.53 -14.14 -10.63
C SER A 311 0.76 -14.96 -10.55
N LEU A 312 1.27 -15.23 -9.34
CA LEU A 312 2.52 -15.94 -9.12
C LEU A 312 2.49 -17.40 -9.56
N LEU A 313 1.38 -18.11 -9.32
CA LEU A 313 1.23 -19.50 -9.78
C LEU A 313 1.35 -19.57 -11.31
N LEU A 314 0.82 -18.55 -11.99
CA LEU A 314 0.84 -18.47 -13.44
C LEU A 314 2.23 -18.07 -13.98
N GLU A 315 2.85 -17.05 -13.38
CA GLU A 315 4.18 -16.55 -13.75
C GLU A 315 5.29 -17.58 -13.51
N LEU A 316 5.18 -18.42 -12.47
CA LEU A 316 6.16 -19.46 -12.18
C LEU A 316 5.98 -20.71 -13.06
N LEU A 317 4.76 -20.99 -13.53
CA LEU A 317 4.44 -22.14 -14.39
C LEU A 317 4.56 -21.82 -15.89
N SER A 318 4.45 -20.54 -16.29
CA SER A 318 4.53 -20.13 -17.69
C SER A 318 5.97 -19.85 -18.14
N VAL A 319 6.61 -20.84 -18.75
CA VAL A 319 7.80 -20.67 -19.62
C VAL A 319 7.34 -19.93 -20.90
N PRO A 320 8.15 -19.00 -21.46
CA PRO A 320 7.72 -17.65 -21.81
C PRO A 320 6.58 -17.63 -22.83
N LEU A 321 5.34 -17.55 -22.37
CA LEU A 321 4.22 -17.29 -23.24
C LEU A 321 3.15 -16.58 -22.44
N ILE A 322 3.24 -15.26 -22.39
CA ILE A 322 2.12 -14.31 -22.49
C ILE A 322 0.79 -14.93 -22.05
N VAL A 323 0.63 -15.09 -20.74
CA VAL A 323 -0.61 -15.56 -20.16
C VAL A 323 -1.33 -14.37 -19.52
N SER A 324 -2.61 -14.19 -19.87
CA SER A 324 -3.47 -13.26 -19.13
C SER A 324 -3.46 -13.63 -17.64
N LYS A 325 -3.49 -12.65 -16.72
CA LYS A 325 -3.44 -12.86 -15.25
C LYS A 325 -4.42 -13.92 -14.70
N TYR A 326 -5.41 -14.33 -15.50
CA TYR A 326 -6.42 -15.34 -15.17
C TYR A 326 -6.66 -16.37 -16.28
N ALA A 327 -5.73 -16.63 -17.23
CA ALA A 327 -6.08 -17.44 -18.41
C ALA A 327 -6.50 -18.88 -18.09
N LEU A 328 -6.07 -19.41 -16.94
CA LEU A 328 -6.43 -20.75 -16.43
C LEU A 328 -7.74 -20.76 -15.62
N ILE A 329 -8.27 -19.60 -15.26
CA ILE A 329 -9.45 -19.44 -14.41
C ILE A 329 -10.59 -18.89 -15.27
N ASN A 330 -11.81 -19.43 -15.11
CA ASN A 330 -13.01 -18.93 -15.79
C ASN A 330 -13.08 -17.39 -15.70
N SER A 331 -13.24 -16.70 -16.83
CA SER A 331 -13.28 -15.23 -16.95
C SER A 331 -14.16 -14.55 -15.89
N THR A 332 -15.27 -15.21 -15.51
CA THR A 332 -16.18 -14.74 -14.46
C THR A 332 -15.53 -14.67 -13.07
N ILE A 333 -14.73 -15.69 -12.72
CA ILE A 333 -14.02 -15.74 -11.44
C ILE A 333 -12.91 -14.68 -11.42
N GLY A 334 -12.18 -14.49 -12.52
CA GLY A 334 -11.19 -13.43 -12.64
C GLY A 334 -11.79 -12.03 -12.44
N LEU A 335 -12.98 -11.80 -12.99
CA LEU A 335 -13.75 -10.57 -12.77
C LEU A 335 -14.16 -10.39 -11.30
N ILE A 336 -14.72 -11.43 -10.66
CA ILE A 336 -15.12 -11.37 -9.25
C ILE A 336 -13.91 -11.06 -8.35
N LEU A 337 -12.78 -11.75 -8.56
CA LEU A 337 -11.56 -11.55 -7.78
C LEU A 337 -10.97 -10.14 -7.98
N SER A 338 -11.03 -9.61 -9.21
CA SER A 338 -10.58 -8.26 -9.52
C SER A 338 -11.46 -7.19 -8.88
N VAL A 339 -12.78 -7.35 -8.95
CA VAL A 339 -13.74 -6.46 -8.28
C VAL A 339 -13.54 -6.51 -6.77
N PHE A 340 -13.35 -7.69 -6.19
CA PHE A 340 -13.09 -7.85 -4.76
C PHE A 340 -11.79 -7.15 -4.36
N TYR A 341 -10.71 -7.35 -5.11
CA TYR A 341 -9.43 -6.67 -4.90
C TYR A 341 -9.60 -5.15 -4.90
N TYR A 342 -10.20 -4.56 -5.93
CA TYR A 342 -10.34 -3.10 -6.02
C TYR A 342 -11.31 -2.51 -5.00
N SER A 343 -12.28 -3.30 -4.53
CA SER A 343 -13.21 -2.87 -3.49
C SER A 343 -12.50 -2.52 -2.19
N ILE A 344 -11.30 -3.06 -1.92
CA ILE A 344 -10.57 -2.72 -0.70
C ILE A 344 -10.13 -1.26 -0.66
N SER A 345 -9.86 -0.64 -1.81
CA SER A 345 -9.50 0.79 -1.91
C SER A 345 -10.69 1.72 -1.67
N PHE A 346 -11.92 1.19 -1.75
CA PHE A 346 -13.14 1.86 -1.32
C PHE A 346 -13.46 1.59 0.17
N ILE A 347 -13.29 0.34 0.63
CA ILE A 347 -13.60 -0.07 2.01
C ILE A 347 -12.64 0.57 3.03
N ARG A 348 -11.33 0.63 2.72
CA ARG A 348 -10.30 1.17 3.62
C ARG A 348 -10.57 2.60 4.11
N PRO A 349 -10.82 3.59 3.24
CA PRO A 349 -11.14 4.94 3.71
C PRO A 349 -12.46 4.99 4.48
N LEU A 350 -13.47 4.20 4.10
CA LEU A 350 -14.75 4.14 4.80
C LEU A 350 -14.58 3.66 6.24
N VAL A 351 -13.89 2.55 6.45
CA VAL A 351 -13.65 2.00 7.79
C VAL A 351 -12.77 2.94 8.60
N THR A 352 -11.75 3.53 7.99
CA THR A 352 -10.86 4.47 8.67
C THR A 352 -11.62 5.71 9.15
N ILE A 353 -12.51 6.30 8.33
CA ILE A 353 -13.36 7.42 8.72
C ILE A 353 -14.29 7.03 9.88
N ILE A 354 -14.90 5.83 9.84
CA ILE A 354 -15.76 5.33 10.92
C ILE A 354 -14.97 5.17 12.21
N MET A 355 -13.78 4.57 12.15
CA MET A 355 -12.90 4.40 13.31
C MET A 355 -12.47 5.75 13.89
N CYS A 356 -12.13 6.74 13.06
CA CYS A 356 -11.79 8.10 13.52
C CYS A 356 -12.98 8.81 14.20
N LYS A 357 -14.22 8.48 13.86
CA LYS A 357 -15.43 9.10 14.44
C LYS A 357 -15.93 8.40 15.71
N GLN A 358 -15.38 7.24 16.06
CA GLN A 358 -15.87 6.48 17.20
C GLN A 358 -15.57 7.24 18.50
N LYS A 359 -16.59 7.42 19.36
CA LYS A 359 -16.56 8.23 20.60
C LYS A 359 -15.46 7.84 21.62
N HIS A 360 -14.87 6.66 21.46
CA HIS A 360 -13.76 6.12 22.27
C HIS A 360 -12.40 6.23 21.56
N ASN A 361 -12.27 7.17 20.63
CA ASN A 361 -11.00 7.57 20.05
C ASN A 361 -11.04 9.11 20.07
N HIS A 362 -10.33 9.77 20.97
CA HIS A 362 -10.21 11.23 21.12
C HIS A 362 -9.44 11.88 19.94
N VAL A 363 -9.71 11.45 18.71
CA VAL A 363 -9.16 12.06 17.50
C VAL A 363 -10.19 13.03 16.94
N ASP A 364 -10.06 14.32 17.29
CA ASP A 364 -10.88 15.41 16.74
C ASP A 364 -10.54 15.65 15.26
N ILE A 365 -10.96 14.75 14.37
CA ILE A 365 -10.88 14.94 12.92
C ILE A 365 -12.20 15.50 12.42
N ASN A 366 -12.17 16.77 12.03
CA ASN A 366 -13.29 17.41 11.36
C ASN A 366 -13.31 17.03 9.86
N PHE A 367 -14.08 16.00 9.52
CA PHE A 367 -14.35 15.61 8.13
C PHE A 367 -15.40 16.49 7.44
N ILE A 368 -16.10 17.35 8.20
CA ILE A 368 -17.12 18.25 7.66
C ILE A 368 -16.45 19.57 7.28
N CYS A 369 -16.60 19.96 6.02
CA CYS A 369 -16.20 21.28 5.57
C CYS A 369 -17.13 22.32 6.22
N ARG A 370 -16.73 22.92 7.35
CA ARG A 370 -17.41 24.12 7.83
C ARG A 370 -17.28 25.18 6.75
N LYS A 371 -18.40 25.63 6.17
CA LYS A 371 -18.42 26.93 5.49
C LYS A 371 -17.86 27.92 6.51
N LYS A 372 -16.78 28.63 6.16
CA LYS A 372 -16.37 29.83 6.91
C LYS A 372 -17.56 30.77 6.83
N VAL A 373 -18.41 30.77 7.84
CA VAL A 373 -19.33 31.87 8.08
C VAL A 373 -18.42 32.98 8.56
N LEU A 374 -18.03 33.89 7.65
CA LEU A 374 -17.40 35.13 8.07
C LEU A 374 -18.34 35.77 9.10
N PRO A 375 -17.89 36.06 10.32
CA PRO A 375 -18.71 36.82 11.25
C PRO A 375 -19.05 38.16 10.58
N ALA A 376 -20.32 38.53 10.55
CA ALA A 376 -20.85 39.73 9.90
C ALA A 376 -20.25 41.06 10.41
N ARG A 377 -19.30 41.02 11.34
CA ARG A 377 -18.51 42.16 11.80
C ARG A 377 -17.38 42.55 10.83
N GLU A 378 -16.80 41.62 10.09
CA GLU A 378 -15.69 41.93 9.15
C GLU A 378 -16.18 42.47 7.79
N ALA A 379 -17.46 42.25 7.43
CA ALA A 379 -18.03 42.82 6.21
C ALA A 379 -18.30 44.34 6.30
N LYS A 380 -18.28 44.92 7.49
CA LYS A 380 -18.46 46.37 7.70
C LYS A 380 -17.17 47.18 7.67
N GLU A 381 -16.00 46.55 7.85
CA GLU A 381 -14.70 47.24 7.79
C GLU A 381 -14.07 47.25 6.39
N ILE A 382 -14.62 46.51 5.43
CA ILE A 382 -14.15 46.50 4.02
C ILE A 382 -14.95 47.48 3.15
N LEU A 383 -15.98 48.13 3.71
CA LEU A 383 -16.89 49.05 3.00
C LEU A 383 -16.92 50.48 3.59
N LEU A 384 -15.85 50.89 4.29
CA LEU A 384 -15.66 52.26 4.74
C LEU A 384 -14.32 52.83 4.28
#